data_AF-A0A481YEK6-F1
#
_entry.id   AF-A0A481YEK6-F1
#
_cell.length_a   1.000
_cell.length_b   1.000
_cell.length_c   1.000
_cell.angle_alpha   90.00
_cell.angle_beta   90.00
_cell.angle_gamma   90.00
#
_symmetry.space_group_name_H-M   'P 1'
#
loop_
_entity.id
_entity.type
_entity.pdbx_description
1 polymer ?
#
loop_
_entity_poly.entity_id
_entity_poly.type
_entity_poly.pdbx_seq_one_letter_code
_entity_poly.pdbx_strand_id
1 'polypeptide(L)'
;QRAQIPEYLTGIPSGFTTSKSRTSSTYIYVSSLKNQAYVLDMTSQYSTQEVRLVFYKSDDEKSIYLDIYADITINAGSSNYIKKVTLEYSSQSQKSTIYYYSARNVFIDILCPVLFINRFFLQLVKRIN
;
A
#
# COMPACT_ATOMS: atom_id res chain seq x y z
N GLN A 1 -7.05 5.66 -35.24
CA GLN A 1 -7.60 5.84 -33.88
C GLN A 1 -6.42 6.08 -32.95
N ARG A 2 -6.32 7.23 -32.27
CA ARG A 2 -5.26 7.43 -31.26
C ARG A 2 -5.63 6.62 -30.03
N ALA A 3 -4.70 5.83 -29.48
CA ALA A 3 -4.91 5.13 -28.23
C ALA A 3 -5.30 6.15 -27.16
N GLN A 4 -6.39 5.91 -26.42
CA GLN A 4 -6.71 6.74 -25.26
C GLN A 4 -5.54 6.64 -24.27
N ILE A 5 -5.09 7.78 -23.77
CA ILE A 5 -4.12 7.80 -22.69
C ILE A 5 -4.81 7.15 -21.49
N PRO A 6 -4.25 6.07 -20.92
CA PRO A 6 -4.85 5.45 -19.75
C PRO A 6 -5.01 6.46 -18.63
N GLU A 7 -6.17 6.47 -17.96
CA GLU A 7 -6.50 7.46 -16.92
C GLU A 7 -5.47 7.52 -15.78
N TYR A 8 -4.74 6.43 -15.52
CA TYR A 8 -3.67 6.44 -14.52
C TYR A 8 -2.44 7.27 -14.91
N LEU A 9 -2.26 7.60 -16.20
CA LEU A 9 -1.17 8.47 -16.70
C LEU A 9 -1.58 9.95 -16.77
N THR A 10 -2.86 10.28 -16.54
CA THR A 10 -3.36 11.66 -16.62
C THR A 10 -3.25 12.40 -15.29
N GLY A 11 -2.78 11.74 -14.23
CA GLY A 11 -2.59 12.30 -12.90
C GLY A 11 -3.61 11.76 -11.89
N ILE A 12 -3.91 12.55 -10.87
CA ILE A 12 -4.93 12.23 -9.88
C ILE A 12 -6.31 12.24 -10.58
N PRO A 13 -7.12 11.18 -10.50
CA PRO A 13 -8.43 11.13 -11.13
C PRO A 13 -9.37 12.24 -10.64
N SER A 14 -10.24 12.72 -11.53
CA SER A 14 -11.31 13.66 -11.14
C SER A 14 -12.22 13.02 -10.08
N GLY A 15 -12.52 13.76 -9.02
CA GLY A 15 -13.30 13.25 -7.87
C GLY A 15 -12.49 12.48 -6.83
N PHE A 16 -11.17 12.35 -7.00
CA PHE A 16 -10.30 11.77 -5.98
C PHE A 16 -10.05 12.76 -4.83
N THR A 17 -10.23 12.29 -3.59
CA THR A 17 -10.00 13.08 -2.38
C THR A 17 -8.56 12.90 -1.88
N THR A 18 -7.77 13.97 -1.94
CA THR A 18 -6.38 13.98 -1.47
C THR A 18 -6.24 14.09 0.05
N SER A 19 -7.31 14.50 0.75
CA SER A 19 -7.37 14.48 2.21
C SER A 19 -7.28 13.04 2.71
N LYS A 20 -6.25 12.77 3.51
CA LYS A 20 -5.95 11.40 3.93
C LYS A 20 -6.88 10.95 5.06
N SER A 21 -7.57 9.83 4.83
CA SER A 21 -8.27 9.09 5.89
C SER A 21 -7.31 8.11 6.57
N ARG A 22 -7.41 7.97 7.89
CA ARG A 22 -6.59 7.02 8.65
C ARG A 22 -7.38 5.75 8.95
N THR A 23 -6.71 4.60 8.87
CA THR A 23 -7.30 3.30 9.23
C THR A 23 -6.30 2.41 9.93
N SER A 24 -6.74 1.71 10.98
CA SER A 24 -5.96 0.68 11.68
C SER A 24 -6.36 -0.74 11.26
N SER A 25 -7.22 -0.88 10.23
CA SER A 25 -7.67 -2.19 9.75
C SER A 25 -6.51 -2.99 9.16
N THR A 26 -6.42 -4.25 9.56
CA THR A 26 -5.43 -5.21 9.02
C THR A 26 -5.90 -5.91 7.74
N TYR A 27 -7.16 -5.69 7.35
CA TYR A 27 -7.79 -6.29 6.18
C TYR A 27 -8.65 -5.24 5.48
N ILE A 28 -8.29 -4.90 4.23
CA ILE A 28 -8.85 -3.77 3.50
C ILE A 28 -9.13 -4.20 2.07
N TYR A 29 -10.39 -4.10 1.66
CA TYR A 29 -10.76 -4.24 0.25
C TYR A 29 -10.31 -3.01 -0.53
N VAL A 30 -9.54 -3.21 -1.60
CA VAL A 30 -8.97 -2.11 -2.39
C VAL A 30 -10.07 -1.24 -3.03
N SER A 31 -11.23 -1.83 -3.35
CA SER A 31 -12.38 -1.10 -3.86
C SER A 31 -12.91 -0.01 -2.91
N SER A 32 -12.65 -0.13 -1.60
CA SER A 32 -12.99 0.90 -0.60
C SER A 32 -12.05 2.12 -0.64
N LEU A 33 -10.91 2.00 -1.33
CA LEU A 33 -9.86 3.02 -1.38
C LEU A 33 -9.87 3.86 -2.66
N LYS A 34 -10.69 3.49 -3.65
CA LYS A 34 -10.60 3.97 -5.05
C LYS A 34 -10.74 5.48 -5.27
N ASN A 35 -11.26 6.23 -4.30
CA ASN A 35 -11.57 7.67 -4.44
C ASN A 35 -10.95 8.54 -3.35
N GLN A 36 -10.09 7.98 -2.49
CA GLN A 36 -9.52 8.71 -1.38
C GLN A 36 -8.13 8.22 -1.03
N ALA A 37 -7.25 9.13 -0.60
CA ALA A 37 -5.95 8.80 -0.05
C ALA A 37 -6.08 8.23 1.38
N TYR A 38 -5.25 7.24 1.71
CA TYR A 38 -5.30 6.57 3.03
C TYR A 38 -3.95 6.56 3.74
N VAL A 39 -4.02 6.63 5.07
CA VAL A 39 -2.93 6.29 5.99
C VAL A 39 -3.25 4.95 6.65
N LEU A 40 -2.39 3.97 6.42
CA LEU A 40 -2.36 2.72 7.17
C LEU A 40 -1.66 3.00 8.50
N ASP A 41 -2.39 2.86 9.60
CA ASP A 41 -1.86 3.04 10.94
C ASP A 41 -1.15 1.76 11.40
N MET A 42 0.18 1.79 11.29
CA MET A 42 1.07 0.71 11.67
C MET A 42 2.03 1.15 12.79
N THR A 43 1.52 1.98 13.70
CA THR A 43 2.31 2.68 14.74
C THR A 43 2.48 1.91 16.05
N SER A 44 1.93 0.68 16.16
CA SER A 44 2.06 -0.11 17.38
C SER A 44 3.50 -0.57 17.60
N GLN A 45 4.22 0.14 18.46
CA GLN A 45 5.70 0.11 18.51
C GLN A 45 6.32 -1.26 18.78
N TYR A 46 5.65 -2.08 19.59
CA TYR A 46 6.15 -3.37 20.08
C TYR A 46 5.37 -4.55 19.50
N SER A 47 4.89 -4.43 18.26
CA SER A 47 4.11 -5.49 17.62
C SER A 47 4.48 -5.68 16.15
N THR A 48 4.32 -6.92 15.69
CA THR A 48 4.27 -7.21 14.27
C THR A 48 2.88 -6.85 13.74
N GLN A 49 2.82 -6.09 12.65
CA GLN A 49 1.57 -5.71 11.97
C GLN A 49 1.62 -6.09 10.49
N GLU A 50 0.55 -6.73 10.01
CA GLU A 50 0.32 -7.03 8.61
C GLU A 50 -0.99 -6.35 8.18
N VAL A 51 -0.91 -5.52 7.13
CA VAL A 51 -2.10 -4.99 6.44
C VAL A 51 -2.27 -5.75 5.14
N ARG A 52 -3.44 -6.34 4.94
CA ARG A 52 -3.82 -7.10 3.74
C ARG A 52 -4.71 -6.23 2.87
N LEU A 53 -4.21 -5.89 1.68
CA LEU A 53 -4.98 -5.25 0.64
C LEU A 53 -5.55 -6.32 -0.28
N VAL A 54 -6.88 -6.37 -0.38
CA VAL A 54 -7.58 -7.44 -1.08
C VAL A 54 -8.24 -6.91 -2.34
N PHE A 55 -7.87 -7.49 -3.48
CA PHE A 55 -8.49 -7.22 -4.77
C PHE A 55 -9.59 -8.25 -5.04
N TYR A 56 -10.75 -7.80 -5.50
CA TYR A 56 -11.72 -8.73 -6.07
C TYR A 56 -11.35 -9.04 -7.51
N LYS A 57 -11.65 -10.26 -7.96
CA LYS A 57 -11.52 -10.64 -9.38
C LYS A 57 -12.32 -9.72 -10.31
N SER A 58 -13.42 -9.14 -9.82
CA SER A 58 -14.21 -8.15 -10.56
C SER A 58 -13.48 -6.83 -10.85
N ASP A 59 -12.32 -6.60 -10.23
CA ASP A 59 -11.54 -5.39 -10.37
C ASP A 59 -10.40 -5.51 -11.42
N ASP A 60 -10.16 -6.71 -11.99
CA ASP A 60 -9.01 -6.98 -12.88
C ASP A 60 -8.96 -6.09 -14.14
N GLU A 61 -10.12 -5.71 -14.68
CA GLU A 61 -10.24 -4.91 -15.91
C GLU A 61 -10.34 -3.40 -15.65
N LYS A 62 -10.24 -2.98 -14.39
CA LYS A 62 -10.39 -1.58 -14.00
C LYS A 62 -9.06 -1.03 -13.51
N SER A 63 -8.63 0.08 -14.11
CA SER A 63 -7.53 0.86 -13.54
C SER A 63 -8.01 1.47 -12.22
N ILE A 64 -7.27 1.20 -11.13
CA ILE A 64 -7.55 1.79 -9.82
C ILE A 64 -6.37 2.66 -9.43
N TYR A 65 -6.65 3.94 -9.17
CA TYR A 65 -5.68 4.85 -8.57
C TYR A 65 -5.67 4.66 -7.06
N LEU A 66 -4.49 4.43 -6.49
CA LEU A 66 -4.29 4.25 -5.05
C LEU A 66 -3.23 5.22 -4.55
N ASP A 67 -3.58 6.01 -3.53
CA ASP A 67 -2.66 6.82 -2.73
C ASP A 67 -2.69 6.31 -1.30
N ILE A 68 -1.71 5.47 -0.95
CA ILE A 68 -1.62 4.80 0.35
C ILE A 68 -0.28 5.16 0.98
N TYR A 69 -0.36 5.71 2.18
CA TYR A 69 0.78 5.98 3.05
C TYR A 69 0.77 5.00 4.21
N ALA A 70 1.91 4.40 4.55
CA ALA A 70 2.06 3.61 5.76
C ALA A 70 2.73 4.47 6.84
N ASP A 71 1.99 4.76 7.91
CA ASP A 71 2.52 5.44 9.09
C ASP A 71 3.05 4.39 10.07
N ILE A 72 4.37 4.35 10.22
CA ILE A 72 5.06 3.23 10.85
C ILE A 72 5.85 3.73 12.05
N THR A 73 5.67 3.02 13.16
CA THR A 73 6.54 3.16 14.32
C THR A 73 6.95 1.78 14.78
N ILE A 74 8.25 1.59 14.94
CA ILE A 74 8.82 0.40 15.58
C ILE A 74 9.76 0.89 16.67
N ASN A 75 9.62 0.32 17.87
CA ASN A 75 10.63 0.41 18.90
C ASN A 75 11.33 -0.94 19.01
N ALA A 76 12.47 -1.06 18.32
CA ALA A 76 13.23 -2.28 18.23
C ALA A 76 14.20 -2.40 19.42
N GLY A 77 13.82 -3.22 20.40
CA GLY A 77 14.73 -3.76 21.41
C GLY A 77 15.38 -5.08 20.94
N SER A 78 15.48 -6.05 21.84
CA SER A 78 16.01 -7.40 21.55
C SER A 78 15.12 -8.23 20.62
N SER A 79 13.83 -7.91 20.53
CA SER A 79 12.84 -8.56 19.68
C SER A 79 12.85 -8.00 18.25
N ASN A 80 12.56 -8.87 17.28
CA ASN A 80 12.34 -8.47 15.89
C ASN A 80 10.86 -8.18 15.67
N TYR A 81 10.52 -6.94 15.32
CA TYR A 81 9.16 -6.55 14.94
C TYR A 81 9.08 -6.26 13.46
N ILE A 82 8.00 -6.72 12.82
CA ILE A 82 7.81 -6.65 11.38
C ILE A 82 6.54 -5.85 11.06
N LYS A 83 6.65 -4.92 10.12
CA LYS A 83 5.52 -4.18 9.53
C LYS A 83 5.49 -4.54 8.06
N LYS A 84 4.37 -5.07 7.57
CA LYS A 84 4.25 -5.40 6.15
C LYS A 84 2.87 -5.10 5.60
N VAL A 85 2.84 -4.76 4.32
CA VAL A 85 1.61 -4.68 3.53
C VAL A 85 1.68 -5.77 2.49
N THR A 86 0.62 -6.56 2.38
CA THR A 86 0.53 -7.66 1.41
C THR A 86 -0.67 -7.46 0.51
N LEU A 87 -0.52 -7.80 -0.77
CA LEU A 87 -1.61 -7.93 -1.72
C LEU A 87 -2.08 -9.38 -1.79
N GLU A 88 -3.39 -9.55 -1.88
CA GLU A 88 -4.01 -10.83 -2.21
C GLU A 88 -5.23 -10.62 -3.11
N TYR A 89 -5.47 -11.59 -3.98
CA TYR A 89 -6.74 -11.69 -4.70
C TYR A 89 -7.73 -12.46 -3.85
N SER A 90 -8.98 -12.01 -3.78
CA SER A 90 -10.03 -12.66 -2.98
C SER A 90 -10.27 -14.13 -3.35
N SER A 91 -9.94 -14.50 -4.59
CA SER A 91 -10.07 -15.86 -5.12
C SER A 91 -8.78 -16.69 -5.03
N GLN A 92 -7.69 -16.14 -4.51
CA GLN A 92 -6.38 -16.81 -4.44
C GLN A 92 -5.88 -16.84 -2.99
N SER A 93 -5.20 -17.92 -2.62
CA SER A 93 -4.57 -18.04 -1.29
C SER A 93 -3.17 -17.42 -1.22
N GLN A 94 -2.58 -17.09 -2.37
CA GLN A 94 -1.24 -16.53 -2.44
C GLN A 94 -1.24 -15.03 -2.12
N LYS A 95 -0.23 -14.62 -1.36
CA LYS A 95 0.00 -13.23 -0.98
C LYS A 95 1.31 -12.75 -1.59
N SER A 96 1.29 -11.55 -2.13
CA SER A 96 2.49 -10.83 -2.56
C SER A 96 2.79 -9.74 -1.54
N THR A 97 3.97 -9.77 -0.92
CA THR A 97 4.38 -8.66 -0.05
C THR A 97 4.71 -7.46 -0.94
N ILE A 98 4.12 -6.30 -0.63
CA ILE A 98 4.34 -5.04 -1.35
C ILE A 98 5.00 -3.94 -0.53
N TYR A 99 5.08 -4.14 0.77
CA TYR A 99 5.83 -3.28 1.66
C TYR A 99 6.31 -4.13 2.83
N TYR A 100 7.55 -3.94 3.24
CA TYR A 100 8.10 -4.62 4.40
C TYR A 100 9.14 -3.73 5.08
N TYR A 101 8.98 -3.60 6.39
CA TYR A 101 9.84 -2.84 7.28
C TYR A 101 10.00 -3.62 8.56
N SER A 102 11.22 -4.05 8.87
CA SER A 102 11.53 -4.69 10.14
C SER A 102 12.68 -4.02 10.86
N ALA A 103 12.66 -4.07 12.18
CA ALA A 103 13.75 -3.57 12.98
C ALA A 103 14.07 -4.50 14.16
N ARG A 104 15.37 -4.71 14.40
CA ARG A 104 15.93 -5.52 15.49
C ARG A 104 17.27 -4.94 15.92
N ASN A 105 17.47 -4.64 17.21
CA ASN A 105 18.78 -4.20 17.75
C ASN A 105 19.50 -3.15 16.87
N VAL A 106 18.80 -2.09 16.43
CA VAL A 106 19.32 -0.99 15.56
C VAL A 106 19.51 -1.35 14.07
N PHE A 107 19.34 -2.60 13.65
CA PHE A 107 19.29 -2.96 12.23
C PHE A 107 17.90 -2.73 11.66
N ILE A 108 17.82 -2.04 10.52
CA ILE A 108 16.60 -1.76 9.78
C ILE A 108 16.69 -2.46 8.42
N ASP A 109 15.76 -3.38 8.16
CA ASP A 109 15.59 -3.98 6.84
C ASP A 109 14.38 -3.35 6.17
N ILE A 110 14.61 -2.68 5.04
CA ILE A 110 13.55 -2.09 4.21
C ILE A 110 13.51 -2.87 2.90
N LEU A 111 12.40 -3.56 2.67
CA LEU A 111 12.10 -4.16 1.38
C LEU A 111 10.89 -3.39 0.82
N CYS A 112 11.13 -2.58 -0.21
CA CYS A 112 10.11 -1.78 -0.91
C CYS A 112 9.77 -2.41 -2.27
N PRO A 113 8.69 -3.21 -2.36
CA PRO A 113 8.13 -3.58 -3.65
C PRO A 113 7.31 -2.46 -4.31
N VAL A 114 7.13 -2.67 -5.61
CA VAL A 114 6.79 -1.73 -6.68
C VAL A 114 5.28 -1.50 -6.82
N LEU A 115 4.87 -0.32 -7.31
CA LEU A 115 3.52 0.01 -7.76
C LEU A 115 2.94 -1.10 -8.65
N PHE A 116 1.78 -1.64 -8.28
CA PHE A 116 1.00 -2.50 -9.17
C PHE A 116 0.09 -1.62 -10.04
N ILE A 117 0.50 -1.44 -11.28
CA ILE A 117 -0.37 -1.12 -12.41
C ILE A 117 -0.42 -2.40 -13.23
N ASN A 118 -1.56 -2.72 -13.86
CA ASN A 118 -1.65 -3.78 -14.86
C ASN A 118 -0.69 -3.54 -16.09
N ARG A 119 0.16 -2.50 -16.03
CA ARG A 119 1.43 -2.28 -16.71
C ARG A 119 2.23 -1.17 -16.00
N PHE A 120 3.36 -1.54 -15.39
CA PHE A 120 4.50 -0.71 -14.92
C PHE A 120 4.42 0.82 -15.08
N PHE A 121 4.46 1.55 -13.95
CA PHE A 121 5.34 2.71 -13.72
C PHE A 121 5.32 3.13 -12.23
N LEU A 122 6.51 3.38 -11.67
CA LEU A 122 6.73 3.77 -10.26
C LEU A 122 7.11 5.25 -10.20
N GLN A 123 6.44 6.05 -9.38
CA GLN A 123 6.93 7.38 -8.99
C GLN A 123 6.84 7.49 -7.47
N LEU A 124 7.96 7.27 -6.79
CA LEU A 124 8.08 7.44 -5.34
C LEU A 124 8.80 8.77 -5.10
N VAL A 125 8.05 9.84 -4.81
CA VAL A 125 8.64 11.12 -4.39
C VAL A 125 9.10 10.99 -2.94
N LYS A 126 10.39 10.73 -2.78
CA LYS A 126 11.13 10.81 -1.53
C LYS A 126 11.19 12.29 -1.11
N ARG A 127 10.37 12.73 -0.15
CA ARG A 127 10.63 13.95 0.62
C ARG A 127 11.15 13.53 1.99
N ILE A 128 12.48 13.45 2.09
CA ILE A 128 13.21 13.54 3.35
C ILE A 128 13.50 15.03 3.54
N ASN A 129 13.01 15.60 4.64
CA ASN A 129 13.65 16.76 5.26
C ASN A 129 14.67 16.23 6.28
#